data_AF-A0A2S9FTS9-F1
#
_entry.id   AF-A0A2S9FTS9-F1
#
_cell.length_a   1.000
_cell.length_b   1.000
_cell.length_c   1.000
_cell.angle_alpha   90.00
_cell.angle_beta   90.00
_cell.angle_gamma   90.00
#
_symmetry.space_group_name_H-M   'P 1'
#
loop_
_entity.id
_entity.type
_entity.pdbx_description
1 polymer ?
#
loop_
_entity_poly.entity_id
_entity_poly.type
_entity_poly.pdbx_seq_one_letter_code
_entity_poly.pdbx_strand_id
1 'polypeptide(L)'
;VFSPSRWELSFPKRPGMPDHGHTVSRTHMDTVLLKHAESVGALTDLGAEVAGPELDANGRVIGVVLKGGEKVYGDAVIAADGAYSPLK
;
A
#
# COMPACT_ATOMS: atom_id res chain seq x y z
N VAL A 1 4.59 -19.38 12.35
CA VAL A 1 3.71 -20.42 11.76
C VAL A 1 3.28 -19.90 10.41
N PHE A 2 3.83 -20.46 9.33
CA PHE A 2 3.42 -20.13 7.97
C PHE A 2 2.89 -21.42 7.34
N SER A 3 1.64 -21.41 6.91
CA SER A 3 1.09 -22.45 6.06
C SER A 3 0.73 -21.82 4.72
N PRO A 4 1.25 -22.35 3.59
CA PRO A 4 0.94 -21.81 2.26
C PRO A 4 -0.50 -22.08 1.83
N SER A 5 -1.23 -22.96 2.53
CA SER A 5 -2.60 -23.37 2.18
C SER A 5 -3.63 -23.09 3.27
N ARG A 6 -3.22 -22.77 4.50
CA ARG A 6 -4.13 -22.53 5.62
C ARG A 6 -3.87 -21.18 6.26
N TRP A 7 -4.85 -20.28 6.13
CA TRP A 7 -4.72 -18.92 6.66
C TRP A 7 -5.12 -18.85 8.13
N GLU A 8 -5.89 -19.80 8.65
CA GLU A 8 -6.34 -19.78 10.04
C GLU A 8 -5.22 -19.99 11.07
N LEU A 9 -5.22 -19.16 12.11
CA LEU A 9 -4.47 -19.36 13.34
C LEU A 9 -5.37 -19.19 14.57
N SER A 10 -5.19 -20.10 15.52
CA SER A 10 -5.75 -19.97 16.86
C SER A 10 -4.83 -19.10 17.72
N PHE A 11 -5.39 -18.06 18.33
CA PHE A 11 -4.69 -17.25 19.32
C PHE A 11 -4.93 -17.81 20.73
N PRO A 12 -4.02 -17.56 21.68
CA PRO A 12 -4.26 -17.87 23.09
C PRO A 12 -5.52 -17.13 23.56
N LYS A 13 -6.45 -17.82 24.23
CA LYS A 13 -7.65 -17.20 24.80
C LYS A 13 -7.25 -16.18 25.86
N ARG A 14 -7.48 -14.89 25.58
CA ARG A 14 -7.17 -13.79 26.49
C ARG A 14 -8.33 -12.79 26.51
N PRO A 15 -8.81 -12.35 27.70
CA PRO A 15 -9.86 -11.35 27.78
C PRO A 15 -9.48 -10.08 26.99
N GLY A 16 -10.38 -9.62 26.11
CA GLY A 16 -10.16 -8.43 25.28
C GLY A 16 -9.36 -8.63 23.99
N MET A 17 -8.99 -9.87 23.64
CA MET A 17 -8.32 -10.19 22.36
C MET A 17 -9.22 -11.04 21.46
N PRO A 18 -9.11 -10.93 20.13
CA PRO A 18 -9.75 -11.85 19.21
C PRO A 18 -9.35 -13.30 19.48
N ASP A 19 -10.29 -14.23 19.34
CA ASP A 19 -10.08 -15.66 19.56
C ASP A 19 -9.55 -16.40 18.31
N HIS A 20 -9.52 -15.75 17.16
CA HIS A 20 -8.99 -16.25 15.90
C HIS A 20 -8.41 -15.13 15.03
N GLY A 21 -7.61 -15.50 14.03
CA GLY A 21 -7.18 -14.59 12.98
C GLY A 21 -6.66 -15.34 11.75
N HIS A 22 -6.44 -14.58 10.69
CA HIS A 22 -5.85 -15.10 9.47
C HIS A 22 -4.41 -14.58 9.29
N THR A 23 -3.50 -15.48 8.94
CA THR A 23 -2.14 -15.17 8.53
C THR A 23 -1.85 -15.69 7.15
N VAL A 24 -1.12 -14.88 6.41
CA VAL A 24 -0.66 -15.17 5.06
C VAL A 24 0.71 -14.52 4.88
N SER A 25 1.48 -14.97 3.90
CA SER A 25 2.70 -14.25 3.52
C SER A 25 2.32 -12.83 3.11
N ARG A 26 3.08 -11.84 3.59
CA ARG A 26 2.93 -10.44 3.18
C ARG A 26 2.94 -10.29 1.66
N THR A 27 3.93 -10.89 1.00
CA THR A 27 4.08 -10.82 -0.46
C THR A 27 2.89 -11.44 -1.21
N HIS A 28 2.29 -12.50 -0.64
CA HIS A 28 1.11 -13.11 -1.22
C HIS A 28 -0.13 -12.21 -1.05
N MET A 29 -0.32 -11.63 0.15
CA MET A 29 -1.43 -10.69 0.38
C MET A 29 -1.31 -9.46 -0.53
N ASP A 30 -0.12 -8.87 -0.63
CA ASP A 30 0.13 -7.72 -1.50
C ASP A 30 -0.25 -8.03 -2.96
N THR A 31 0.12 -9.21 -3.45
CA THR A 31 -0.22 -9.65 -4.81
C THR A 31 -1.72 -9.84 -5.00
N VAL A 32 -2.42 -10.43 -4.02
CA VAL A 32 -3.88 -10.64 -4.10
C VAL A 32 -4.61 -9.29 -4.13
N LEU A 33 -4.24 -8.36 -3.25
CA LEU A 33 -4.85 -7.04 -3.19
C LEU A 33 -4.60 -6.24 -4.47
N LEU A 34 -3.36 -6.24 -4.97
CA LEU A 34 -2.99 -5.53 -6.19
C LEU A 34 -3.81 -6.03 -7.39
N LYS A 35 -3.83 -7.35 -7.62
CA LYS A 35 -4.58 -7.96 -8.73
C LYS A 35 -6.08 -7.72 -8.62
N HIS A 36 -6.61 -7.70 -7.39
CA HIS A 36 -8.02 -7.38 -7.21
C HIS A 36 -8.33 -5.93 -7.56
N ALA A 37 -7.49 -4.99 -7.11
CA ALA A 37 -7.63 -3.58 -7.45
C ALA A 37 -7.60 -3.35 -8.96
N GLU A 38 -6.64 -3.95 -9.66
CA GLU A 38 -6.58 -3.93 -11.13
C GLU A 38 -7.87 -4.50 -11.77
N SER A 39 -8.37 -5.62 -11.23
CA SER A 39 -9.58 -6.28 -11.76
C SER A 39 -10.84 -5.42 -11.65
N VAL A 40 -10.87 -4.45 -10.73
CA VAL A 40 -11.96 -3.49 -10.55
C VAL A 40 -11.66 -2.12 -11.16
N GLY A 41 -10.60 -2.01 -11.96
CA GLY A 41 -10.28 -0.82 -12.77
C GLY A 41 -9.27 0.14 -12.17
N ALA A 42 -8.59 -0.21 -11.07
CA ALA A 42 -7.47 0.59 -10.59
C ALA A 42 -6.30 0.50 -11.58
N LEU A 43 -5.72 1.65 -11.93
CA LEU A 43 -4.49 1.70 -12.70
C LEU A 43 -3.30 1.43 -11.78
N THR A 44 -2.45 0.50 -12.19
CA THR A 44 -1.25 0.12 -11.46
C THR A 44 -0.04 0.34 -12.35
N ASP A 45 0.97 1.01 -11.81
CA ASP A 45 2.27 1.15 -12.45
C ASP A 45 3.36 0.65 -11.50
N LEU A 46 4.11 -0.37 -11.93
CA LEU A 46 5.14 -1.01 -11.13
C LEU A 46 6.52 -0.55 -11.57
N GLY A 47 7.37 -0.21 -10.61
CA GLY A 47 8.69 0.38 -10.88
C GLY A 47 8.66 1.91 -11.02
N ALA A 48 7.48 2.53 -10.91
CA ALA A 48 7.29 3.98 -10.85
C ALA A 48 7.65 4.54 -9.46
N GLU A 49 8.94 4.66 -9.18
CA GLU A 49 9.41 5.15 -7.88
C GLU A 49 9.20 6.67 -7.73
N VAL A 50 8.52 7.07 -6.65
CA VAL A 50 8.26 8.48 -6.31
C VAL A 50 9.52 9.13 -5.72
N ALA A 51 9.86 10.32 -6.21
CA ALA A 51 10.95 11.15 -5.72
C ALA A 51 10.49 12.22 -4.72
N GLY A 52 9.24 12.68 -4.81
CA GLY A 52 8.67 13.70 -3.92
C GLY A 52 7.29 14.17 -4.37
N PRO A 53 6.64 15.06 -3.60
CA PRO A 53 5.36 15.62 -3.97
C PRO A 53 5.49 16.67 -5.08
N GLU A 54 4.48 16.76 -5.94
CA GLU A 54 4.27 17.96 -6.75
C GLU A 54 3.37 18.92 -5.96
N LEU A 55 3.84 20.16 -5.79
CA LEU A 55 3.16 21.18 -5.02
C LEU A 55 2.64 22.30 -5.92
N ASP A 56 1.46 22.84 -5.60
CA ASP A 56 0.99 24.09 -6.19
C ASP A 56 1.68 25.32 -5.58
N ALA A 57 1.32 26.51 -6.06
CA ALA A 57 1.88 27.77 -5.58
C ALA A 57 1.60 28.07 -4.09
N ASN A 58 0.61 27.41 -3.48
CA ASN A 58 0.25 27.54 -2.08
C ASN A 58 0.86 26.43 -1.21
N GLY A 59 1.66 25.53 -1.79
CA GLY A 59 2.25 24.40 -1.09
C GLY A 59 1.29 23.21 -0.89
N ARG A 60 0.15 23.17 -1.58
CA ARG A 60 -0.75 22.01 -1.56
C ARG A 60 -0.20 20.92 -2.47
N VAL A 61 -0.22 19.67 -1.99
CA VAL A 61 0.07 18.49 -2.82
C VAL A 61 -1.01 18.32 -3.89
N ILE A 62 -0.58 18.29 -5.15
CA ILE A 62 -1.43 18.10 -6.34
C ILE A 62 -1.02 16.88 -7.18
N GLY A 63 -0.06 16.11 -6.70
CA GLY A 63 0.49 14.96 -7.40
C GLY A 63 1.83 14.52 -6.82
N VAL A 64 2.53 13.68 -7.59
CA VAL A 64 3.87 13.19 -7.27
C VAL A 64 4.80 13.34 -8.47
N VAL A 65 6.08 13.51 -8.20
CA VAL A 65 7.15 13.46 -9.19
C VAL A 65 7.84 12.11 -9.09
N LEU A 66 7.93 11.38 -10.19
CA LEU A 66 8.67 10.12 -10.27
C LEU A 66 10.17 10.38 -10.41
N LYS A 67 11.02 9.40 -10.10
CA LYS A 67 12.48 9.52 -10.26
C LYS A 67 12.94 9.84 -11.69
N GLY A 68 12.11 9.53 -12.69
CA GLY A 68 12.35 9.91 -14.09
C GLY A 68 12.00 11.37 -14.43
N GLY A 69 11.46 12.14 -13.48
CA GLY A 69 10.99 13.52 -13.67
C GLY A 69 9.55 13.64 -14.17
N GLU A 70 8.90 12.52 -14.51
CA GLU A 70 7.48 12.47 -14.85
C GLU A 70 6.62 12.90 -13.66
N LYS A 71 5.49 13.55 -13.96
CA LYS A 71 4.52 14.01 -12.96
C LYS A 71 3.21 13.27 -13.12
N VAL A 72 2.71 12.73 -12.01
CA VAL A 72 1.39 12.10 -11.91
C VAL A 72 0.51 12.96 -11.02
N TYR A 73 -0.53 13.55 -11.59
CA TYR A 73 -1.43 14.47 -10.90
C TYR A 73 -2.61 13.75 -10.26
N GLY A 74 -3.12 14.32 -9.17
CA GLY A 74 -4.33 13.84 -8.49
C GLY A 74 -4.86 14.83 -7.47
N ASP A 75 -6.15 14.79 -7.19
CA ASP A 75 -6.80 15.67 -6.21
C ASP A 75 -6.39 15.39 -4.76
N ALA A 76 -5.95 14.14 -4.52
CA ALA A 76 -5.43 13.64 -3.26
C ALA A 76 -4.30 12.64 -3.51
N VAL A 77 -3.29 12.67 -2.63
CA VAL A 77 -2.19 11.70 -2.61
C VAL A 77 -2.19 11.00 -1.26
N ILE A 78 -2.17 9.66 -1.28
CA ILE A 78 -2.13 8.83 -0.07
C ILE A 78 -0.73 8.20 0.02
N ALA A 79 0.08 8.66 0.97
CA ALA A 79 1.39 8.09 1.24
C ALA A 79 1.24 6.78 2.05
N ALA A 80 1.50 5.64 1.41
CA ALA A 80 1.48 4.30 2.02
C ALA A 80 2.83 3.57 1.84
N ASP A 81 3.91 4.34 1.73
CA ASP A 81 5.29 3.98 1.39
C ASP A 81 6.20 3.79 2.63
N GLY A 82 5.65 3.96 3.83
CA GLY A 82 6.30 3.59 5.08
C GLY A 82 7.27 4.65 5.64
N ALA A 83 8.14 4.22 6.56
CA ALA A 83 8.95 5.13 7.39
C ALA A 83 9.91 6.05 6.61
N TYR A 84 10.26 5.66 5.38
CA TYR A 84 11.19 6.36 4.50
C TYR A 84 10.49 7.16 3.39
N SER A 85 9.20 7.49 3.58
CA SER A 85 8.44 8.29 2.61
C SER A 85 9.18 9.58 2.21
N PRO A 86 9.29 9.87 0.90
CA PRO A 86 9.73 11.18 0.40
C PRO A 86 8.63 12.25 0.44
N LEU A 87 7.42 11.93 0.93
CA LEU A 87 6.26 12.84 0.96
C LEU A 87 6.04 13.51 2.32
N LYS A 88 7.08 13.62 3.15
CA LYS A 88 7.02 14.19 4.52
C LYS A 88 6.86 15.71 4.55
#